data_AF-A0A0F8XCU7-F1
#
_entry.id   AF-A0A0F8XCU7-F1
#
_cell.length_a   1.000
_cell.length_b   1.000
_cell.length_c   1.000
_cell.angle_alpha   90.00
_cell.angle_beta   90.00
_cell.angle_gamma   90.00
#
_symmetry.space_group_name_H-M   'P 1'
#
loop_
_entity.id
_entity.type
_entity.pdbx_description
1 polymer ?
#
loop_
_entity_poly.entity_id
_entity_poly.type
_entity_poly.pdbx_seq_one_letter_code
_entity_poly.pdbx_strand_id
1 'polypeptide(L)' 'MKLEISEILYEHNKWLVDVEEGKLADLSGADLNWADLSGANLSGANLSGANLRDAN' A
#
# COMPACT_ATOMS: atom_id res chain seq x y z
N MET A 1 -0.87 -15.03 -9.74
CA MET A 1 -1.41 -13.68 -10.02
C MET A 1 -0.63 -12.73 -9.14
N LYS A 2 0.16 -11.82 -9.73
CA LYS A 2 0.94 -10.83 -8.97
C LYS A 2 -0.04 -9.69 -8.67
N LEU A 3 -0.31 -9.41 -7.40
CA LEU A 3 -1.17 -8.28 -7.02
C LEU A 3 -0.42 -6.99 -7.39
N GLU A 4 -1.08 -6.10 -8.12
CA GLU A 4 -0.53 -4.78 -8.45
C GLU A 4 -0.67 -3.84 -7.24
N ILE A 5 0.19 -2.82 -7.15
CA ILE A 5 0.18 -1.85 -6.04
C ILE A 5 -1.21 -1.22 -5.83
N SER A 6 -1.93 -0.97 -6.92
CA SER A 6 -3.29 -0.42 -6.93
C SER A 6 -4.31 -1.30 -6.20
N GLU A 7 -4.20 -2.62 -6.31
CA GLU A 7 -5.09 -3.56 -5.64
C GLU A 7 -4.81 -3.57 -4.13
N ILE A 8 -3.53 -3.52 -3.74
CA ILE A 8 -3.13 -3.42 -2.33
C ILE A 8 -3.68 -2.12 -1.71
N LEU A 9 -3.54 -0.99 -2.41
CA LEU A 9 -4.08 0.29 -1.94
C LEU A 9 -5.60 0.29 -1.85
N TYR A 10 -6.28 -0.37 -2.79
CA TYR A 10 -7.74 -0.49 -2.77
C TYR A 10 -8.23 -1.26 -1.54
N GLU A 11 -7.64 -2.43 -1.27
CA GLU A 11 -8.01 -3.24 -0.11
C GLU A 11 -7.60 -2.58 1.22
N HIS A 12 -6.52 -1.79 1.21
CA HIS A 12 -6.13 -1.00 2.38
C HIS A 12 -7.08 0.16 2.66
N ASN A 13 -7.55 0.84 1.63
CA ASN A 13 -8.58 1.88 1.79
C ASN A 13 -9.89 1.31 2.35
N LYS A 14 -10.28 0.10 1.93
CA LYS A 14 -11.40 -0.59 2.58
C LYS A 14 -11.14 -0.80 4.06
N TRP A 15 -9.94 -1.27 4.43
CA TRP A 15 -9.59 -1.55 5.83
C TRP A 15 -9.66 -0.30 6.71
N LEU A 16 -9.32 0.86 6.14
CA LEU A 16 -9.41 2.15 6.82
C LEU A 16 -10.85 2.63 7.07
N VAL A 17 -11.79 2.19 6.23
CA VAL A 17 -13.22 2.53 6.35
C VAL A 17 -13.98 1.48 7.15
N ASP A 18 -13.73 0.21 6.87
CA ASP A 18 -14.33 -0.96 7.49
C ASP A 18 -13.29 -2.09 7.61
N VAL A 19 -12.94 -2.40 8.86
CA VAL A 19 -11.94 -3.41 9.19
C VAL A 19 -12.39 -4.84 8.89
N GLU A 20 -13.69 -5.08 8.68
CA GLU A 20 -14.22 -6.41 8.35
C GLU A 20 -14.16 -6.72 6.84
N GLU A 21 -14.07 -5.70 5.98
CA GLU A 21 -14.10 -5.86 4.51
C GLU A 21 -12.78 -5.55 3.79
N GLY A 22 -11.79 -4.99 4.50
CA GLY A 22 -10.50 -4.65 3.92
C GLY A 22 -9.32 -5.40 4.51
N LYS A 23 -8.15 -5.19 3.90
CA LYS A 23 -6.90 -5.79 4.34
C LYS A 23 -5.83 -4.73 4.61
N LEU A 24 -5.16 -4.84 5.76
CA LEU A 24 -3.97 -4.04 6.04
C LEU A 24 -2.91 -4.28 4.95
N ALA A 25 -2.37 -3.21 4.37
CA ALA A 25 -1.32 -3.32 3.37
C ALA A 25 0.00 -3.78 4.03
N ASP A 26 0.51 -4.92 3.56
CA ASP A 26 1.90 -5.32 3.79
C ASP A 26 2.70 -5.04 2.52
N LEU A 27 3.49 -3.98 2.59
CA LEU A 27 4.40 -3.51 1.55
C LEU A 27 5.86 -3.70 1.98
N SER A 28 6.12 -4.56 2.96
CA SER A 28 7.48 -4.78 3.45
C SER A 28 8.38 -5.34 2.36
N GLY A 29 9.56 -4.74 2.22
CA GLY A 29 10.52 -5.07 1.16
C GLY A 29 10.05 -4.77 -0.27
N ALA A 30 8.89 -4.13 -0.46
CA ALA A 30 8.39 -3.81 -1.78
C ALA A 30 9.29 -2.78 -2.48
N ASP A 31 9.53 -2.97 -3.78
CA ASP A 31 10.14 -1.94 -4.62
C ASP A 31 9.03 -1.00 -5.12
N LEU A 32 8.96 0.18 -4.51
CA LEU A 32 7.99 1.23 -4.82
C LEU A 32 8.67 2.40 -5.53
N ASN A 33 9.83 2.16 -6.16
CA ASN A 33 10.55 3.22 -6.87
C ASN A 33 9.71 3.77 -8.00
N TRP A 34 9.63 5.10 -8.06
CA TRP A 34 8.82 5.83 -9.05
C TRP A 34 7.31 5.55 -8.97
N ALA A 35 6.84 4.92 -7.88
CA ALA A 35 5.42 4.68 -7.69
C ALA A 35 4.67 5.99 -7.45
N ASP A 36 3.52 6.12 -8.11
CA ASP A 36 2.56 7.17 -7.81
C ASP A 36 1.74 6.74 -6.58
N LEU A 37 2.05 7.30 -5.41
CA LEU A 37 1.32 7.10 -4.16
C LEU A 37 0.53 8.37 -3.77
N SER A 38 0.36 9.32 -4.70
CA SER A 38 -0.34 10.57 -4.46
C SER A 38 -1.77 10.31 -4.01
N GLY A 39 -2.09 10.78 -2.79
CA GLY A 39 -3.40 10.59 -2.18
C GLY A 39 -3.64 9.19 -1.58
N ALA A 40 -2.65 8.29 -1.59
CA ALA A 40 -2.74 7.02 -0.89
C ALA A 40 -2.68 7.23 0.64
N ASN A 41 -3.70 6.78 1.36
CA ASN A 41 -3.62 6.70 2.81
C ASN A 41 -2.97 5.37 3.20
N LEU A 42 -1.71 5.40 3.63
CA LEU A 42 -0.93 4.24 4.06
C LEU A 42 -0.88 4.11 5.60
N SER A 43 -1.85 4.69 6.31
CA SER A 43 -1.87 4.67 7.78
C SER A 43 -1.97 3.23 8.30
N GLY A 44 -0.95 2.81 9.05
CA GLY A 44 -0.86 1.46 9.60
C GLY A 44 -0.32 0.41 8.62
N ALA A 45 -0.05 0.75 7.36
CA ALA A 45 0.60 -0.16 6.42
C ALA A 45 2.03 -0.52 6.88
N ASN A 46 2.43 -1.77 6.66
CA ASN A 46 3.80 -2.20 6.92
C ASN A 46 4.70 -1.83 5.73
N LEU A 47 5.53 -0.79 5.90
CA LEU A 47 6.50 -0.32 4.90
C LEU A 47 7.94 -0.73 5.22
N SER A 48 8.14 -1.69 6.14
CA SER A 48 9.47 -2.07 6.61
C SER A 48 10.36 -2.53 5.45
N GLY A 49 11.46 -1.82 5.20
CA GLY A 49 12.39 -2.14 4.12
C GLY A 49 11.86 -1.87 2.71
N ALA A 50 10.70 -1.22 2.55
CA ALA A 50 10.20 -0.80 1.26
C ALA A 50 11.14 0.25 0.63
N ASN A 51 11.39 0.12 -0.67
CA ASN A 51 12.18 1.07 -1.43
C ASN A 51 11.25 2.18 -1.98
N LEU A 52 11.14 3.30 -1.26
CA LEU A 52 10.30 4.45 -1.59
C LEU A 52 11.03 5.55 -2.38
N ARG A 53 12.22 5.26 -2.89
CA ARG A 53 13.02 6.25 -3.62
C ARG A 53 12.25 6.75 -4.84
N ASP A 54 12.16 8.07 -4.98
CA ASP A 54 11.48 8.73 -6.09
C ASP A 54 9.97 8.40 -6.21
N ALA A 55 9.34 7.84 -5.16
CA ALA A 55 7.89 7.74 -5.05
C ALA A 55 7.29 9.13 -4.75
N ASN A 56 6.08 9.40 -5.24
CA ASN A 56 5.39 10.68 -5.05
C ASN A 56 4.40 10.69 -3.89
#